data_AF-A0A553ID21-F1
#
_entry.id   AF-A0A553ID21-F1
#
_cell.length_a   1.000
_cell.length_b   1.000
_cell.length_c   1.000
_cell.angle_alpha   90.00
_cell.angle_beta   90.00
_cell.angle_gamma   90.00
#
_symmetry.space_group_name_H-M   'P 1'
#
loop_
_entity.id
_entity.type
_entity.pdbx_description
1 polymer ?
#
loop_
_entity_poly.entity_id
_entity_poly.type
_entity_poly.pdbx_seq_one_letter_code
_entity_poly.pdbx_strand_id
1 'polypeptide(L)'
;MQTYIATISLALAGFSYGSPTSVSNRRFVSGGCNVHVTQWQKNENGVGGAYQFDVRVTDAIGAIIGGANRLTIGDFTSADVASQLPYLVVISAGAVDEDPVQFAYAGSQFSSSHGCSTGGYEDGNRDMDCGFTC
;
A
#
# COMPACT_ATOMS: atom_id res chain seq x y z
N MET A 1 14.73 -41.53 44.11
CA MET A 1 14.29 -40.19 43.67
C MET A 1 14.75 -40.03 42.24
N GLN A 2 13.81 -40.07 41.29
CA GLN A 2 14.08 -40.09 39.85
C GLN A 2 13.64 -38.74 39.29
N THR A 3 14.60 -37.92 38.88
CA THR A 3 14.39 -36.56 38.38
C THR A 3 14.14 -36.60 36.87
N TYR A 4 12.94 -36.20 36.45
CA TYR A 4 12.60 -36.00 35.04
C TYR A 4 12.85 -34.53 34.69
N ILE A 5 13.76 -34.28 33.74
CA ILE A 5 13.97 -32.96 33.14
C ILE A 5 13.07 -32.88 31.92
N ALA A 6 11.99 -32.11 32.03
CA ALA A 6 11.14 -31.75 30.90
C ALA A 6 11.80 -30.58 30.14
N THR A 7 12.14 -30.81 28.88
CA THR A 7 12.62 -29.75 27.98
C THR A 7 11.42 -29.08 27.32
N ILE A 8 11.34 -27.76 27.47
CA ILE A 8 10.31 -26.93 26.85
C ILE A 8 10.82 -26.51 25.46
N SER A 9 10.14 -26.94 24.42
CA SER A 9 10.37 -26.47 23.04
C SER A 9 9.62 -25.16 22.81
N LEU A 10 10.35 -24.05 22.64
CA LEU A 10 9.77 -22.81 22.10
C LEU A 10 9.59 -22.95 20.59
N ALA A 11 8.34 -22.87 20.13
CA ALA A 11 8.03 -22.70 18.72
C ALA A 11 8.15 -21.21 18.35
N LEU A 12 9.13 -20.87 17.52
CA LEU A 12 9.24 -19.56 16.86
C LEU A 12 8.21 -19.51 15.72
N ALA A 13 7.19 -18.67 15.86
CA ALA A 13 6.29 -18.34 14.75
C ALA A 13 7.09 -17.52 13.72
N GLY A 14 7.28 -18.11 12.53
CA GLY A 14 8.01 -17.50 11.43
C GLY A 14 7.21 -16.36 10.79
N PHE A 15 7.84 -15.18 10.72
CA PHE A 15 7.39 -14.09 9.86
C PHE A 15 7.46 -14.55 8.40
N SER A 16 6.32 -14.65 7.75
CA SER A 16 6.26 -14.92 6.31
C SER A 16 6.60 -13.63 5.58
N TYR A 17 7.89 -13.46 5.23
CA TYR A 17 8.31 -12.47 4.25
C TYR A 17 7.63 -12.83 2.92
N GLY A 18 6.76 -11.95 2.42
CA GLY A 18 6.15 -12.09 1.10
C GLY A 18 7.23 -12.42 0.07
N SER A 19 7.00 -13.45 -0.73
CA SER A 19 7.97 -13.90 -1.72
C SER A 19 8.23 -12.80 -2.76
N PRO A 20 9.50 -12.54 -3.15
CA PRO A 20 9.79 -11.59 -4.21
C PRO A 20 9.21 -12.11 -5.52
N THR A 21 8.18 -11.44 -6.04
CA THR A 21 7.70 -11.68 -7.40
C THR A 21 8.78 -11.17 -8.35
N SER A 22 9.40 -12.09 -9.09
CA SER A 22 10.46 -11.78 -10.05
C SER A 22 9.87 -11.08 -11.27
N VAL A 23 9.81 -9.73 -11.25
CA VAL A 23 9.55 -8.93 -12.46
C VAL A 23 10.89 -8.72 -13.18
N SER A 24 11.05 -9.49 -14.24
CA SER A 24 12.22 -9.52 -15.12
C SER A 24 12.38 -8.22 -15.93
N ASN A 25 13.61 -7.69 -15.94
CA ASN A 25 14.18 -6.56 -16.70
C ASN A 25 13.71 -5.14 -16.35
N ARG A 26 14.51 -4.46 -15.49
CA ARG A 26 14.33 -3.08 -15.00
C ARG A 26 13.99 -2.09 -16.11
N ARG A 27 12.76 -1.56 -16.06
CA ARG A 27 12.23 -0.47 -16.90
C ARG A 27 11.91 0.80 -16.09
N PHE A 28 12.40 0.90 -14.85
CA PHE A 28 12.21 2.09 -14.00
C PHE A 28 13.54 2.75 -13.65
N VAL A 29 13.52 4.06 -13.44
CA VAL A 29 14.65 4.84 -12.91
C VAL A 29 14.55 4.92 -11.39
N SER A 30 15.56 4.39 -10.70
CA SER A 30 15.69 4.50 -9.24
C SER A 30 15.90 5.95 -8.79
N GLY A 31 15.41 6.32 -7.63
CA GLY A 31 15.49 7.62 -6.99
C GLY A 31 14.25 7.93 -6.17
N GLY A 32 13.70 9.13 -6.33
CA GLY A 32 12.41 9.49 -5.73
C GLY A 32 11.26 9.05 -6.63
N CYS A 33 10.61 7.94 -6.29
CA CYS A 33 9.34 7.55 -6.89
C CYS A 33 8.19 8.35 -6.26
N ASN A 34 7.05 8.35 -6.96
CA ASN A 34 5.81 8.90 -6.44
C ASN A 34 4.65 7.92 -6.66
N VAL A 35 3.71 7.89 -5.71
CA VAL A 35 2.40 7.28 -5.89
C VAL A 35 1.34 8.37 -5.79
N HIS A 36 0.59 8.53 -6.86
CA HIS A 36 -0.59 9.38 -6.92
C HIS A 36 -1.83 8.51 -6.71
N VAL A 37 -2.72 8.93 -5.83
CA VAL A 37 -3.90 8.16 -5.43
C VAL A 37 -5.12 9.07 -5.40
N THR A 38 -6.15 8.69 -6.14
CA THR A 38 -7.50 9.25 -5.97
C THR A 38 -8.31 8.25 -5.15
N GLN A 39 -8.74 8.64 -3.96
CA GLN A 39 -9.65 7.87 -3.11
C GLN A 39 -11.08 8.34 -3.34
N TRP A 40 -11.96 7.40 -3.64
CA TRP A 40 -13.40 7.63 -3.80
C TRP A 40 -14.16 7.23 -2.53
N GLN A 41 -14.98 8.14 -1.99
CA GLN A 41 -15.72 7.94 -0.74
C GLN A 41 -16.76 6.82 -0.84
N LYS A 42 -16.95 6.11 0.26
CA LYS A 42 -18.03 5.13 0.41
C LYS A 42 -19.38 5.81 0.21
N ASN A 43 -20.30 5.10 -0.43
CA ASN A 43 -21.69 5.49 -0.64
C ASN A 43 -21.89 6.81 -1.41
N GLU A 44 -20.84 7.37 -1.98
CA GLU A 44 -20.89 8.52 -2.87
C GLU A 44 -20.66 8.09 -4.31
N ASN A 45 -21.23 8.81 -5.28
CA ASN A 45 -21.00 8.61 -6.72
C ASN A 45 -21.03 7.16 -7.23
N GLY A 46 -21.82 6.28 -6.59
CA GLY A 46 -21.94 4.87 -6.97
C GLY A 46 -20.75 3.97 -6.58
N VAL A 47 -19.87 4.43 -5.67
CA VAL A 47 -18.69 3.68 -5.20
C VAL A 47 -19.07 2.43 -4.39
N GLY A 48 -20.21 2.45 -3.70
CA GLY A 48 -20.69 1.36 -2.85
C GLY A 48 -20.13 1.42 -1.43
N GLY A 49 -20.22 0.32 -0.68
CA GLY A 49 -19.93 0.30 0.77
C GLY A 49 -18.45 0.26 1.16
N ALA A 50 -17.53 0.18 0.20
CA ALA A 50 -16.08 0.13 0.41
C ALA A 50 -15.40 1.26 -0.37
N TYR A 51 -14.22 1.71 0.07
CA TYR A 51 -13.47 2.72 -0.67
C TYR A 51 -12.98 2.13 -1.99
N GLN A 52 -12.95 2.97 -3.02
CA GLN A 52 -12.27 2.66 -4.29
C GLN A 52 -11.07 3.58 -4.47
N PHE A 53 -10.01 3.06 -5.07
CA PHE A 53 -8.77 3.78 -5.30
C PHE A 53 -8.36 3.70 -6.75
N ASP A 54 -8.09 4.85 -7.37
CA ASP A 54 -7.28 4.93 -8.58
C ASP A 54 -5.85 5.25 -8.15
N VAL A 55 -4.89 4.48 -8.65
CA VAL A 55 -3.49 4.52 -8.20
C VAL A 55 -2.59 4.58 -9.42
N ARG A 56 -1.64 5.51 -9.40
CA ARG A 56 -0.58 5.62 -10.40
C ARG A 56 0.77 5.66 -9.70
N VAL A 57 1.68 4.76 -10.11
CA VAL A 57 3.07 4.73 -9.62
C VAL A 57 3.98 5.29 -10.69
N THR A 58 4.80 6.28 -10.34
CA THR A 58 5.79 6.90 -11.23
C THR A 58 7.21 6.76 -10.68
N ASP A 59 8.18 6.66 -11.59
CA ASP A 59 9.60 6.55 -11.26
C ASP A 59 10.28 7.92 -11.05
N ALA A 60 11.60 7.92 -10.83
CA ALA A 60 12.37 9.13 -10.55
C ALA A 60 12.40 10.18 -11.69
N ILE A 61 11.98 9.81 -12.90
CA ILE A 61 11.85 10.74 -14.03
C ILE A 61 10.39 11.03 -14.38
N GLY A 62 9.44 10.57 -13.55
CA GLY A 62 8.01 10.76 -13.75
C GLY A 62 7.36 9.79 -14.74
N ALA A 63 8.06 8.73 -15.17
CA ALA A 63 7.47 7.73 -16.05
C ALA A 63 6.50 6.84 -15.26
N ILE A 64 5.31 6.59 -15.81
CA ILE A 64 4.32 5.69 -15.18
C ILE A 64 4.81 4.26 -15.33
N ILE A 65 4.99 3.59 -14.20
CA ILE A 65 5.54 2.23 -14.12
C ILE A 65 4.57 1.23 -13.50
N GLY A 66 3.39 1.67 -13.07
CA GLY A 66 2.37 0.78 -12.50
C GLY A 66 1.16 1.54 -12.00
N GLY A 67 0.22 0.81 -11.41
CA GLY A 67 -1.02 1.36 -10.92
C GLY A 67 -2.18 0.37 -10.90
N ALA A 68 -3.32 0.84 -10.43
CA ALA A 68 -4.60 0.14 -10.42
C ALA A 68 -5.72 1.16 -10.64
N ASN A 69 -6.84 0.75 -11.24
CA ASN A 69 -8.02 1.59 -11.39
C ASN A 69 -9.20 0.96 -10.64
N ARG A 70 -9.97 1.77 -9.92
CA ARG A 70 -11.13 1.40 -9.11
C ARG A 70 -10.87 0.19 -8.21
N LEU A 71 -9.67 0.14 -7.63
CA LEU A 71 -9.26 -0.89 -6.68
C LEU A 71 -10.14 -0.77 -5.44
N THR A 72 -10.98 -1.77 -5.19
CA THR A 72 -11.85 -1.78 -4.02
C THR A 72 -11.10 -2.35 -2.83
N ILE A 73 -11.04 -1.60 -1.73
CA ILE A 73 -10.38 -2.02 -0.49
C ILE A 73 -11.40 -1.90 0.65
N GLY A 74 -11.64 -3.01 1.33
CA GLY A 74 -12.53 -3.07 2.48
C GLY A 74 -11.89 -2.52 3.75
N ASP A 75 -12.71 -2.31 4.76
CA ASP A 75 -12.33 -1.70 6.02
C ASP A 75 -11.22 -2.48 6.71
N PHE A 76 -10.13 -1.79 7.06
CA PHE A 76 -8.94 -2.37 7.69
C PHE A 76 -8.30 -3.51 6.88
N THR A 77 -8.49 -3.51 5.56
CA THR A 77 -7.84 -4.45 4.65
C THR A 77 -6.81 -3.75 3.77
N SER A 78 -6.02 -4.55 3.06
CA SER A 78 -4.97 -4.08 2.17
C SER A 78 -5.12 -4.70 0.78
N ALA A 79 -4.57 -4.01 -0.21
CA ALA A 79 -4.45 -4.52 -1.56
C ALA A 79 -3.07 -4.18 -2.14
N ASP A 80 -2.61 -5.06 -3.03
CA ASP A 80 -1.33 -4.93 -3.71
C ASP A 80 -1.50 -4.18 -5.04
N VAL A 81 -0.60 -3.22 -5.29
CA VAL A 81 -0.52 -2.48 -6.54
C VAL A 81 0.73 -2.91 -7.29
N ALA A 82 0.51 -3.56 -8.44
CA ALA A 82 1.57 -4.02 -9.31
C ALA A 82 2.25 -2.85 -10.06
N SER A 83 3.56 -2.97 -10.23
CA SER A 83 4.37 -2.03 -11.02
C SER A 83 5.62 -2.72 -11.55
N GLN A 84 6.50 -1.97 -12.22
CA GLN A 84 7.83 -2.43 -12.64
C GLN A 84 8.87 -2.40 -11.51
N LEU A 85 8.48 -1.97 -10.30
CA LEU A 85 9.35 -2.00 -9.12
C LEU A 85 9.61 -3.46 -8.67
N PRO A 86 10.71 -3.71 -7.91
CA PRO A 86 11.02 -5.05 -7.42
C PRO A 86 10.05 -5.59 -6.36
N TYR A 87 9.30 -4.71 -5.69
CA TYR A 87 8.33 -5.05 -4.66
C TYR A 87 6.97 -4.41 -4.98
N LEU A 88 5.91 -4.95 -4.39
CA LEU A 88 4.56 -4.39 -4.51
C LEU A 88 4.43 -3.14 -3.66
N VAL A 89 3.66 -2.17 -4.15
CA VAL A 89 3.16 -1.07 -3.33
C VAL A 89 1.89 -1.58 -2.67
N VAL A 90 1.83 -1.55 -1.34
CA VAL A 90 0.67 -1.98 -0.57
C VAL A 90 -0.12 -0.75 -0.15
N ILE A 91 -1.43 -0.77 -0.36
CA ILE A 91 -2.36 0.27 0.10
C ILE A 91 -3.31 -0.36 1.10
N SER A 92 -3.57 0.31 2.22
CA SER A 92 -4.56 -0.12 3.22
C SER A 92 -5.54 0.98 3.55
N ALA A 93 -6.82 0.61 3.63
CA ALA A 93 -7.91 1.51 3.94
C ALA A 93 -8.33 1.40 5.41
N GLY A 94 -8.67 2.53 6.03
CA GLY A 94 -9.40 2.54 7.29
C GLY A 94 -10.90 2.27 7.10
N ALA A 95 -11.67 2.48 8.15
CA ALA A 95 -13.12 2.32 8.13
C ALA A 95 -13.88 3.63 7.89
N VAL A 96 -13.32 4.78 8.25
CA VAL A 96 -13.98 6.09 8.14
C VAL A 96 -13.12 7.11 7.39
N ASP A 97 -13.71 8.23 7.01
CA ASP A 97 -13.08 9.24 6.15
C ASP A 97 -11.87 9.91 6.80
N GLU A 98 -11.90 10.04 8.13
CA GLU A 98 -10.81 10.55 8.96
C GLU A 98 -9.65 9.56 9.11
N ASP A 99 -9.87 8.27 8.83
CA ASP A 99 -8.79 7.30 8.91
C ASP A 99 -7.76 7.55 7.80
N PRO A 100 -6.46 7.57 8.15
CA PRO A 100 -5.42 7.74 7.16
C PRO A 100 -5.32 6.51 6.24
N VAL A 101 -5.12 6.75 4.95
CA VAL A 101 -4.75 5.70 4.00
C VAL A 101 -3.28 5.37 4.26
N GLN A 102 -2.99 4.09 4.48
CA GLN A 102 -1.65 3.60 4.76
C GLN A 102 -1.00 3.04 3.50
N PHE A 103 0.27 3.31 3.34
CA PHE A 103 1.07 2.85 2.22
C PHE A 103 2.33 2.15 2.73
N ALA A 104 2.74 1.10 2.02
CA ALA A 104 4.02 0.45 2.28
C ALA A 104 4.72 0.04 0.98
N TYR A 105 6.05 0.16 1.00
CA TYR A 105 6.91 -0.30 -0.09
C TYR A 105 8.28 -0.68 0.45
N ALA A 106 8.77 -1.88 0.12
CA ALA A 106 10.10 -2.37 0.49
C ALA A 106 10.48 -2.21 1.99
N GLY A 107 9.49 -2.34 2.88
CA GLY A 107 9.66 -2.17 4.34
C GLY A 107 9.51 -0.74 4.86
N SER A 108 9.46 0.26 3.98
CA SER A 108 9.10 1.64 4.33
C SER A 108 7.59 1.80 4.43
N GLN A 109 7.13 2.66 5.35
CA GLN A 109 5.72 3.00 5.56
C GLN A 109 5.52 4.51 5.52
N PHE A 110 4.41 4.94 4.94
CA PHE A 110 3.97 6.33 4.87
C PHE A 110 2.44 6.36 4.78
N SER A 111 1.82 7.51 4.98
CA SER A 111 0.36 7.61 5.05
C SER A 111 -0.16 8.96 4.58
N SER A 112 -1.45 9.02 4.28
CA SER A 112 -2.10 10.27 3.89
C SER A 112 -2.00 11.39 4.96
N SER A 113 -1.73 11.04 6.23
CA SER A 113 -1.48 12.01 7.30
C SER A 113 0.01 12.27 7.59
N HIS A 114 0.92 11.48 7.01
CA HIS A 114 2.35 11.62 7.21
C HIS A 114 3.17 11.11 6.02
N GLY A 115 3.89 12.01 5.35
CA GLY A 115 4.71 11.68 4.18
C GLY A 115 4.01 11.82 2.83
N CYS A 116 2.76 12.30 2.82
CA CYS A 116 1.99 12.59 1.61
C CYS A 116 1.48 14.04 1.62
N SER A 117 1.30 14.61 0.43
CA SER A 117 0.43 15.77 0.22
C SER A 117 -0.99 15.25 -0.03
N THR A 118 -1.95 15.65 0.79
CA THR A 118 -3.33 15.12 0.75
C THR A 118 -4.32 16.27 0.61
N GLY A 119 -5.19 16.19 -0.39
CA GLY A 119 -6.31 17.10 -0.59
C GLY A 119 -7.51 16.75 0.32
N GLY A 120 -8.43 17.70 0.42
CA GLY A 120 -9.76 17.44 0.99
C GLY A 120 -10.61 16.59 0.05
N TYR A 121 -11.75 16.11 0.55
CA TYR A 121 -12.77 15.53 -0.33
C TYR A 121 -13.50 16.63 -1.09
N GLU A 122 -13.50 16.52 -2.41
CA GLU A 122 -14.22 17.35 -3.35
C GLU A 122 -15.06 16.42 -4.23
N ASP A 123 -16.38 16.65 -4.29
CA ASP A 123 -17.32 15.83 -5.06
C ASP A 123 -17.15 14.31 -4.87
N GLY A 124 -16.91 13.85 -3.63
CA GLY A 124 -16.83 12.43 -3.31
C GLY A 124 -15.49 11.76 -3.55
N ASN A 125 -14.45 12.51 -3.88
CA ASN A 125 -13.08 11.99 -3.99
C ASN A 125 -12.03 12.95 -3.43
N ARG A 126 -10.88 12.41 -3.04
CA ARG A 126 -9.71 13.19 -2.65
C ARG A 126 -8.45 12.65 -3.30
N ASP A 127 -7.51 13.53 -3.58
CA ASP A 127 -6.22 13.18 -4.16
C ASP A 127 -5.10 13.18 -3.11
N MET A 128 -4.15 12.26 -3.28
CA MET A 128 -2.97 12.10 -2.44
C MET A 128 -1.74 11.86 -3.31
N ASP A 129 -0.65 12.56 -3.01
CA ASP A 129 0.65 12.38 -3.65
C ASP A 129 1.68 12.04 -2.59
N CYS A 130 2.25 10.84 -2.67
CA CYS A 130 3.21 10.34 -1.70
C CYS A 130 4.55 10.02 -2.38
N GLY A 131 5.63 10.63 -1.89
CA GLY A 131 6.98 10.34 -2.36
C GLY A 131 7.62 9.20 -1.58
N PHE A 132 8.35 8.32 -2.26
CA PHE A 132 9.11 7.24 -1.60
C PHE A 132 10.37 6.89 -2.38
N THR A 133 11.34 6.29 -1.70
CA THR A 133 12.57 5.81 -2.35
C THR A 133 12.32 4.50 -3.07
N CYS A 134 12.70 4.48 -4.34
CA CYS A 134 12.84 3.31 -5.21
C CYS A 134 14.20 3.40 -5.92
#